data_AF-A0ABD2QQ15-F1
#
_entry.id   AF-A0ABD2QQ15-F1
#
_cell.length_a   1.000
_cell.length_b   1.000
_cell.length_c   1.000
_cell.angle_alpha   90.00
_cell.angle_beta   90.00
_cell.angle_gamma   90.00
#
_symmetry.space_group_name_H-M   'P 1'
#
loop_
_entity.id
_entity.type
_entity.pdbx_description
1 polymer ?
#
loop_
_entity_poly.entity_id
_entity_poly.type
_entity_poly.pdbx_seq_one_letter_code
_entity_poly.pdbx_strand_id
1 'polypeptide(L)'
;MLHLALNCKDLVDIRNLSLVYTLAGVDCIDCAAEASVVNAVNEGIEAARALVPIRRPWVMISVNDDEDLHFRKAAFDPDDCPRDCMRPCEKVCPANAILQKGGVLADRCYGCGRCLPVCPYDKIRAITYVRDVITTAELLERDDVDAIEIHTSGRLAFQT
;
A
#
# COMPACT_ATOMS: atom_id res chain seq x y z
N MET A 1 -1.20 1.33 -20.00
CA MET A 1 -0.81 1.33 -18.58
C MET A 1 -2.05 1.60 -17.74
N LEU A 2 -2.69 0.55 -17.22
CA LEU A 2 -3.80 0.68 -16.29
C LEU A 2 -3.18 0.71 -14.89
N HIS A 3 -3.00 1.89 -14.31
CA HIS A 3 -2.48 2.05 -12.94
C HIS A 3 -3.55 1.53 -11.97
N LEU A 4 -3.41 0.29 -11.55
CA LEU A 4 -4.26 -0.32 -10.54
C LEU A 4 -3.40 -0.53 -9.32
N ALA A 5 -3.14 0.56 -8.59
CA ALA A 5 -2.51 0.51 -7.29
C ALA A 5 -3.34 -0.40 -6.38
N LEU A 6 -2.88 -1.64 -6.20
CA LEU A 6 -3.47 -2.60 -5.28
C LEU A 6 -3.13 -2.14 -3.86
N ASN A 7 -3.85 -1.13 -3.38
CA ASN A 7 -3.76 -0.62 -2.02
C ASN A 7 -4.55 -1.49 -1.01
N CYS A 8 -4.78 -2.77 -1.31
CA CYS A 8 -5.44 -3.69 -0.39
C CYS A 8 -4.39 -4.51 0.35
N LYS A 9 -4.45 -4.60 1.69
CA LYS A 9 -3.53 -5.44 2.49
C LYS A 9 -3.97 -6.91 2.55
N ASP A 10 -5.09 -7.28 1.92
CA ASP A 10 -5.50 -8.68 1.81
C ASP A 10 -4.78 -9.35 0.63
N LEU A 11 -3.85 -10.25 0.95
CA LEU A 11 -3.05 -10.96 -0.04
C LEU A 11 -3.91 -11.86 -0.95
N VAL A 12 -5.04 -12.36 -0.44
CA VAL A 12 -5.97 -13.17 -1.24
C VAL A 12 -6.66 -12.30 -2.29
N ASP A 13 -7.11 -11.12 -1.89
CA ASP A 13 -7.71 -10.16 -2.83
C ASP A 13 -6.70 -9.66 -3.85
N ILE A 14 -5.46 -9.34 -3.43
CA ILE A 14 -4.37 -8.96 -4.33
C ILE A 14 -4.18 -10.05 -5.39
N ARG A 15 -3.99 -11.31 -4.97
CA ARG A 15 -3.80 -12.44 -5.89
C ARG A 15 -4.97 -12.57 -6.87
N ASN A 16 -6.20 -12.52 -6.37
CA ASN A 16 -7.39 -12.67 -7.21
C ASN A 16 -7.56 -11.50 -8.19
N LEU A 17 -7.29 -10.26 -7.77
CA LEU A 17 -7.32 -9.09 -8.64
C LEU A 17 -6.22 -9.16 -9.69
N SER A 18 -4.99 -9.55 -9.33
CA SER A 18 -3.89 -9.73 -10.27
C SER A 18 -4.19 -10.81 -11.31
N LEU A 19 -4.88 -11.89 -10.94
CA LEU A 19 -5.39 -12.89 -11.88
C LEU A 19 -6.38 -12.25 -12.86
N VAL A 20 -7.40 -11.54 -12.36
CA VAL A 20 -8.43 -10.91 -13.20
C VAL A 20 -7.82 -9.87 -14.15
N TYR A 21 -6.89 -9.04 -13.66
CA TYR A 21 -6.22 -8.03 -14.47
C TYR A 21 -5.33 -8.66 -15.54
N THR A 22 -4.61 -9.73 -15.20
CA THR A 22 -3.82 -10.48 -16.17
C THR A 22 -4.71 -11.06 -17.27
N LEU A 23 -5.85 -11.68 -16.92
CA LEU A 23 -6.83 -12.17 -17.89
C LEU A 23 -7.44 -11.06 -18.76
N ALA A 24 -7.56 -9.84 -18.22
CA ALA A 24 -7.99 -8.67 -18.96
C ALA A 24 -6.93 -8.12 -19.93
N GLY A 25 -5.70 -8.66 -19.89
CA GLY A 25 -4.62 -8.29 -20.81
C GLY A 25 -3.93 -6.98 -20.47
N VAL A 26 -3.86 -6.61 -19.18
CA VAL A 26 -3.09 -5.43 -18.75
C VAL A 26 -1.62 -5.60 -19.08
N ASP A 27 -0.92 -4.50 -19.36
CA ASP A 27 0.51 -4.54 -19.65
C ASP A 27 1.40 -4.55 -18.41
N CYS A 28 0.88 -4.01 -17.31
CA CYS A 28 1.61 -3.75 -16.07
C CYS A 28 0.62 -3.74 -14.89
N ILE A 29 1.07 -4.27 -13.75
CA ILE A 29 0.38 -4.23 -12.45
C ILE A 29 1.28 -3.46 -11.50
N ASP A 30 0.83 -2.29 -11.05
CA ASP A 30 1.48 -1.50 -10.01
C ASP A 30 0.99 -1.96 -8.63
N CYS A 31 1.92 -2.18 -7.71
CA CYS A 31 1.63 -2.68 -6.38
C CYS A 31 2.54 -2.06 -5.32
N ALA A 32 2.12 -2.17 -4.06
CA ALA A 32 2.95 -1.77 -2.95
C ALA A 32 4.27 -2.57 -2.98
N ALA A 33 5.38 -1.88 -2.71
CA ALA A 33 6.71 -2.48 -2.65
C ALA A 33 6.88 -3.46 -1.47
N GLU A 34 5.95 -4.35 -1.14
CA GLU A 34 6.09 -5.31 -0.06
C GLU A 34 6.33 -6.70 -0.63
N ALA A 35 7.32 -7.42 -0.09
CA ALA A 35 7.66 -8.79 -0.45
C ALA A 35 6.44 -9.72 -0.59
N SER A 36 5.53 -9.64 0.37
CA SER A 36 4.29 -10.43 0.44
C SER A 36 3.31 -10.04 -0.68
N VAL A 37 3.22 -8.75 -1.00
CA VAL A 37 2.36 -8.20 -2.06
C VAL A 37 2.88 -8.60 -3.44
N VAL A 38 4.19 -8.45 -3.68
CA VAL A 38 4.85 -8.88 -4.93
C VAL A 38 4.65 -10.38 -5.17
N ASN A 39 4.76 -11.20 -4.12
CA ASN A 39 4.46 -12.63 -4.21
C ASN A 39 3.01 -12.88 -4.64
N ALA A 40 2.04 -12.26 -3.97
CA ALA A 40 0.63 -12.43 -4.29
C ALA A 40 0.29 -11.98 -5.72
N VAL A 41 0.91 -10.90 -6.20
CA VAL A 41 0.75 -10.43 -7.58
C VAL A 41 1.29 -11.46 -8.57
N ASN A 42 2.52 -11.94 -8.38
CA ASN A 42 3.12 -12.96 -9.25
C ASN A 42 2.32 -14.27 -9.23
N GLU A 43 1.82 -14.71 -8.07
CA GLU A 43 0.92 -15.88 -7.97
C GLU A 43 -0.37 -15.69 -8.79
N GLY A 44 -0.97 -14.50 -8.75
CA GLY A 44 -2.16 -14.19 -9.55
C GLY A 44 -1.88 -14.20 -11.05
N ILE A 45 -0.75 -13.64 -11.46
CA ILE A 45 -0.28 -13.64 -12.85
C ILE A 45 -0.09 -15.07 -13.36
N GLU A 46 0.65 -15.90 -12.64
CA GLU A 46 0.92 -17.28 -13.07
C GLU A 46 -0.36 -18.12 -13.08
N ALA A 47 -1.28 -17.90 -12.13
CA ALA A 47 -2.59 -18.54 -12.15
C ALA A 47 -3.41 -18.17 -13.40
N ALA A 48 -3.39 -16.91 -13.84
CA ALA A 48 -4.05 -16.50 -15.08
C ALA A 48 -3.42 -17.16 -16.32
N ARG A 49 -2.08 -17.23 -16.37
CA ARG A 49 -1.32 -17.84 -17.47
C ARG A 49 -1.52 -19.36 -17.55
N ALA A 50 -1.81 -20.02 -16.44
CA ALA A 50 -2.17 -21.43 -16.40
C ALA A 50 -3.56 -21.71 -17.01
N LEU A 51 -4.45 -20.71 -17.05
CA LEU A 51 -5.79 -20.84 -17.61
C LEU A 51 -5.83 -20.57 -19.12
N VAL A 52 -5.11 -19.55 -19.57
CA VAL A 52 -5.08 -19.13 -20.98
C VAL A 52 -3.67 -18.68 -21.39
N PRO A 53 -3.25 -18.92 -22.64
CA PRO A 53 -1.97 -18.43 -23.14
C PRO A 53 -2.02 -16.90 -23.34
N ILE A 54 -1.61 -16.17 -22.31
CA ILE A 54 -1.57 -14.70 -22.28
C ILE A 54 -0.16 -14.20 -21.92
N ARG A 55 0.16 -12.98 -22.39
CA ARG A 55 1.44 -12.32 -22.07
C ARG A 55 1.50 -12.03 -20.57
N ARG A 56 2.68 -12.25 -19.97
CA ARG A 56 2.96 -11.83 -18.59
C ARG A 56 3.01 -10.28 -18.52
N PRO A 57 2.18 -9.61 -17.69
CA PRO A 57 2.32 -8.19 -17.43
C PRO A 57 3.59 -7.90 -16.62
N TRP A 58 4.09 -6.68 -16.67
CA TRP A 58 5.16 -6.22 -15.80
C TRP A 58 4.65 -6.02 -14.37
N VAL A 59 5.43 -6.48 -13.39
CA VAL A 59 5.24 -6.15 -11.97
C VAL A 59 5.99 -4.86 -11.68
N MET A 60 5.27 -3.79 -11.40
CA MET A 60 5.82 -2.50 -10.99
C MET A 60 5.62 -2.30 -9.50
N ILE A 61 6.66 -1.79 -8.83
CA ILE A 61 6.54 -1.34 -7.44
C ILE A 61 6.64 0.18 -7.37
N SER A 62 5.83 0.77 -6.50
CA SER A 62 5.86 2.21 -6.22
C SER A 62 6.60 2.51 -4.92
N VAL A 63 7.53 3.47 -4.97
CA VAL A 63 8.30 3.98 -3.82
C VAL A 63 8.32 5.51 -3.80
N ASN A 64 8.56 6.10 -2.63
CA ASN A 64 8.75 7.53 -2.47
C ASN A 64 10.17 7.88 -2.02
N ASP A 65 10.72 8.98 -2.53
CA ASP A 65 12.02 9.53 -2.13
C ASP A 65 11.94 10.56 -0.99
N ASP A 66 10.74 11.09 -0.72
CA ASP A 66 10.49 12.17 0.24
C ASP A 66 8.99 12.19 0.66
N GLU A 67 8.54 13.28 1.26
CA GLU A 67 7.14 13.51 1.62
C GLU A 67 6.18 13.38 0.43
N ASP A 68 5.31 12.38 0.49
CA ASP A 68 4.29 12.12 -0.51
C ASP A 68 2.91 11.88 0.13
N LEU A 69 1.89 12.56 -0.41
CA LEU A 69 0.49 12.43 0.00
C LEU A 69 -0.09 11.02 -0.28
N HIS A 70 0.46 10.27 -1.23
CA HIS A 70 0.12 8.88 -1.50
C HIS A 70 0.70 7.93 -0.46
N PHE A 71 1.83 8.28 0.17
CA PHE A 71 2.50 7.48 1.19
C PHE A 71 2.22 8.04 2.58
N ARG A 72 0.95 8.07 2.97
CA ARG A 72 0.53 8.51 4.31
C ARG A 72 -0.08 7.38 5.11
N LYS A 73 0.20 7.33 6.40
CA LYS A 73 -0.44 6.41 7.35
C LYS A 73 -1.18 7.19 8.42
N ALA A 74 -2.26 6.60 8.93
CA ALA A 74 -2.94 7.16 10.07
C ALA A 74 -2.09 6.98 11.34
N ALA A 75 -2.05 8.00 12.20
CA ALA A 75 -1.43 7.93 13.51
C ALA A 75 -2.22 8.76 14.52
N PHE A 76 -2.30 8.27 15.75
CA PHE A 76 -2.83 8.99 16.89
C PHE A 76 -2.20 8.43 18.17
N ASP A 77 -2.14 9.24 19.22
CA ASP A 77 -1.76 8.77 20.55
C ASP A 77 -2.97 8.05 21.20
N PRO A 78 -2.87 6.75 21.54
CA PRO A 78 -3.97 6.04 22.19
C PRO A 78 -4.34 6.62 23.56
N ASP A 79 -3.40 7.25 24.27
CA ASP A 79 -3.66 7.85 25.59
C ASP A 79 -4.48 9.14 25.48
N ASP A 80 -4.39 9.83 24.33
CA ASP A 80 -5.23 10.98 24.03
C ASP A 80 -6.67 10.60 23.67
N CYS A 81 -6.97 9.32 23.42
CA CYS A 81 -8.30 8.87 22.99
C CYS A 81 -9.27 8.79 24.18
N PRO A 82 -10.43 9.47 24.14
CA PRO A 82 -11.41 9.41 25.23
C PRO A 82 -11.86 7.98 25.51
N ARG A 83 -11.95 7.59 26.79
CA ARG A 83 -12.29 6.22 27.22
C ARG A 83 -13.72 5.82 26.85
N ASP A 84 -14.60 6.81 26.69
CA ASP A 84 -16.01 6.68 26.30
C ASP A 84 -16.23 6.81 24.78
N CYS A 85 -15.16 6.93 23.99
CA CYS A 85 -15.23 6.98 22.54
C CYS A 85 -15.83 5.67 21.98
N MET A 86 -16.84 5.78 21.11
CA MET A 86 -17.44 4.64 20.40
C MET A 86 -16.53 4.01 19.33
N ARG A 87 -15.32 4.56 19.13
CA ARG A 87 -14.30 4.15 18.16
C ARG A 87 -14.84 3.92 16.73
N PRO A 88 -15.51 4.90 16.10
CA PRO A 88 -15.97 4.75 14.71
C PRO A 88 -14.82 4.50 13.72
N CYS A 89 -13.62 5.03 14.00
CA CYS A 89 -12.41 4.82 13.21
C CYS A 89 -12.03 3.34 13.06
N GLU A 90 -12.27 2.51 14.08
CA GLU A 90 -12.00 1.07 14.06
C GLU A 90 -12.94 0.37 13.08
N LYS A 91 -14.25 0.66 13.17
CA LYS A 91 -15.29 0.03 12.34
C LYS A 91 -15.13 0.33 10.85
N VAL A 92 -14.65 1.52 10.51
CA VAL A 92 -14.46 1.91 9.10
C VAL A 92 -13.10 1.50 8.53
N CYS A 93 -12.19 0.97 9.35
CA CYS A 93 -10.85 0.58 8.92
C CYS A 93 -10.91 -0.79 8.22
N PRO A 94 -10.79 -0.87 6.89
CA PRO A 94 -10.93 -2.14 6.18
C PRO A 94 -9.77 -3.10 6.48
N ALA A 95 -8.59 -2.58 6.85
CA ALA A 95 -7.43 -3.39 7.18
C ALA A 95 -7.37 -3.81 8.67
N ASN A 96 -8.38 -3.48 9.48
CA ASN A 96 -8.34 -3.71 10.94
C ASN A 96 -7.03 -3.21 11.58
N ALA A 97 -6.55 -2.05 11.13
CA ALA A 97 -5.27 -1.48 11.54
C ALA A 97 -5.37 -0.67 12.84
N ILE A 98 -6.55 -0.49 13.42
CA ILE A 98 -6.77 0.29 14.64
C ILE A 98 -7.23 -0.67 15.74
N LEU A 99 -6.47 -0.75 16.84
CA LEU A 99 -6.74 -1.68 17.93
C LEU A 99 -7.58 -1.04 19.06
N GLN A 100 -8.50 -1.79 19.65
CA GLN A 100 -9.41 -1.32 20.71
C GLN A 100 -8.71 -0.77 21.97
N LYS A 101 -7.45 -1.16 22.24
CA LYS A 101 -6.61 -0.66 23.35
C LYS A 101 -5.23 -0.19 22.89
N GLY A 102 -5.09 0.20 21.62
CA GLY A 102 -3.82 0.66 21.07
C GLY A 102 -4.01 1.72 19.98
N GLY A 103 -2.88 2.16 19.44
CA GLY A 103 -2.81 3.08 18.31
C GLY A 103 -3.06 2.37 16.97
N VAL A 104 -2.47 2.93 15.91
CA VAL A 104 -2.50 2.36 14.56
C VAL A 104 -1.36 1.37 14.39
N LEU A 105 -1.67 0.16 13.94
CA LEU A 105 -0.69 -0.80 13.45
C LEU A 105 -0.18 -0.34 12.07
N ALA A 106 1.01 0.27 12.06
CA ALA A 106 1.62 0.84 10.86
C ALA A 106 1.69 -0.20 9.72
N ASP A 107 2.00 -1.45 10.02
CA ASP A 107 2.14 -2.51 9.01
C ASP A 107 0.83 -2.89 8.35
N ARG A 108 -0.32 -2.65 8.99
CA ARG A 108 -1.66 -2.89 8.42
C ARG A 108 -2.27 -1.64 7.82
N CYS A 109 -1.84 -0.46 8.24
CA CYS A 109 -2.32 0.80 7.69
C CYS A 109 -1.71 1.03 6.30
N TYR A 110 -2.56 1.03 5.28
CA TYR A 110 -2.18 1.32 3.89
C TYR A 110 -2.59 2.74 3.45
N GLY A 111 -3.07 3.58 4.37
CA GLY A 111 -3.27 5.00 4.07
C GLY A 111 -4.59 5.39 3.39
N CYS A 112 -5.63 4.53 3.38
CA CYS A 112 -6.92 4.86 2.74
C CYS A 112 -7.63 6.13 3.24
N GLY A 113 -7.21 6.70 4.37
CA GLY A 113 -7.79 7.93 4.91
C GLY A 113 -9.17 7.78 5.55
N ARG A 114 -9.86 6.63 5.44
CA ARG A 114 -11.26 6.46 5.91
C ARG A 114 -11.49 6.74 7.39
N CYS A 115 -10.47 6.54 8.22
CA CYS A 115 -10.56 6.78 9.65
C CYS A 115 -10.48 8.27 10.05
N LEU A 116 -9.86 9.12 9.22
CA LEU A 116 -9.65 10.54 9.53
C LEU A 116 -10.98 11.29 9.70
N PRO A 117 -11.90 11.32 8.71
CA PRO A 117 -13.10 12.16 8.79
C PRO A 117 -14.14 11.64 9.78
N VAL A 118 -14.02 10.40 10.26
CA VAL A 118 -14.98 9.81 11.20
C VAL A 118 -14.57 9.96 12.66
N CYS A 119 -13.37 10.47 12.95
CA CYS A 119 -12.94 10.70 14.32
C CYS A 119 -13.68 11.92 14.89
N PRO A 120 -14.58 11.76 15.88
CA PRO A 120 -15.37 12.89 16.39
C PRO A 120 -14.54 13.90 17.21
N TYR A 121 -13.31 13.53 17.56
CA TYR A 121 -12.39 14.36 18.35
C TYR A 121 -11.22 14.90 17.53
N ASP A 122 -11.17 14.61 16.22
CA ASP A 122 -10.11 15.04 15.31
C ASP A 122 -8.67 14.69 15.79
N LYS A 123 -8.52 13.51 16.40
CA LYS A 123 -7.24 13.06 16.99
C LYS A 123 -6.34 12.27 16.02
N ILE A 124 -6.86 11.91 14.85
CA ILE A 124 -6.15 11.07 13.87
C ILE A 124 -5.47 11.96 12.84
N ARG A 125 -4.14 11.87 12.77
CA ARG A 125 -3.31 12.58 11.79
C ARG A 125 -2.86 11.65 10.67
N ALA A 126 -2.72 12.18 9.46
CA ALA A 126 -1.99 11.52 8.39
C ALA A 126 -0.52 11.89 8.50
N ILE A 127 0.33 10.91 8.81
CA ILE A 127 1.78 11.08 8.83
C ILE A 127 2.37 10.54 7.55
N THR A 128 3.36 11.24 7.00
CA THR A 128 4.15 10.74 5.88
C THR A 128 4.90 9.48 6.31
N TYR A 129 4.87 8.47 5.46
CA TYR A 129 5.68 7.27 5.55
C TYR A 129 6.69 7.30 4.41
N VAL A 130 7.97 7.42 4.75
CA VAL A 130 9.05 7.25 3.79
C VAL A 130 9.52 5.81 3.87
N ARG A 131 9.52 5.13 2.73
CA ARG A 131 10.01 3.77 2.65
C ARG A 131 11.52 3.73 2.86
N ASP A 132 11.98 2.76 3.64
CA ASP A 132 13.41 2.53 3.83
C ASP A 132 14.09 2.05 2.53
N VAL A 133 15.23 2.67 2.22
CA VAL A 133 15.97 2.43 0.97
C VAL A 133 16.58 1.02 0.96
N ILE A 134 17.07 0.54 2.10
CA ILE A 134 17.68 -0.81 2.21
C ILE A 134 16.62 -1.87 1.93
N THR A 135 15.45 -1.75 2.55
CA THR A 135 14.30 -2.64 2.34
C THR A 135 13.81 -2.62 0.88
N THR A 136 14.02 -1.51 0.16
CA THR A 136 13.72 -1.42 -1.28
C THR A 136 14.77 -2.14 -2.11
N ALA A 137 16.05 -1.94 -1.79
CA ALA A 137 17.15 -2.62 -2.46
C ALA A 137 17.05 -4.15 -2.32
N GLU A 138 16.81 -4.65 -1.09
CA GLU A 138 16.58 -6.08 -0.81
C GLU A 138 15.41 -6.66 -1.63
N LEU A 139 14.36 -5.86 -1.87
CA LEU A 139 13.24 -6.29 -2.70
C LEU A 139 13.65 -6.40 -4.18
N LEU A 140 14.41 -5.44 -4.69
CA LEU A 140 14.86 -5.42 -6.09
C LEU A 140 15.85 -6.54 -6.42
N GLU A 141 16.60 -7.05 -5.44
CA GLU A 141 17.53 -8.17 -5.62
C GLU A 141 16.83 -9.53 -5.91
N ARG A 142 15.50 -9.62 -5.74
CA ARG A 142 14.73 -10.86 -5.90
C ARG A 142 14.38 -11.24 -7.34
N ASP A 143 14.66 -10.35 -8.31
CA ASP A 143 14.38 -10.55 -9.75
C ASP A 143 12.91 -10.89 -10.09
N ASP A 144 11.97 -10.46 -9.23
CA ASP A 144 10.52 -10.65 -9.38
C ASP A 144 9.73 -9.33 -9.50
N VAL A 145 10.48 -8.23 -9.72
CA VAL A 145 10.01 -6.87 -10.00
C VAL A 145 10.58 -6.43 -11.35
N ASP A 146 9.72 -6.04 -12.28
CA ASP A 146 10.11 -5.66 -13.65
C ASP A 146 10.33 -4.15 -13.80
N ALA A 147 9.73 -3.33 -12.94
CA ALA A 147 9.81 -1.87 -12.99
C ALA A 147 9.68 -1.21 -11.62
N ILE A 148 10.22 -0.01 -11.49
CA ILE A 148 10.08 0.84 -10.30
C ILE A 148 9.48 2.20 -10.70
N GLU A 149 8.44 2.61 -9.98
CA GLU A 149 7.90 3.96 -10.00
C GLU A 149 8.43 4.71 -8.77
N ILE A 150 9.11 5.83 -9.00
CA ILE A 150 9.66 6.67 -7.94
C ILE A 150 8.88 7.98 -7.92
N HIS A 151 8.15 8.18 -6.84
CA HIS A 151 7.50 9.45 -6.55
C HIS A 151 8.54 10.40 -5.97
N THR A 152 8.75 11.52 -6.67
CA THR A 152 9.72 12.55 -6.26
C THR A 152 9.01 13.85 -5.87
N SER A 153 9.41 14.47 -4.75
CA SER A 153 8.78 15.73 -4.27
C SER A 153 9.24 16.98 -5.04
N GLY A 154 10.14 16.82 -6.02
CA GLY A 154 10.61 17.90 -6.90
C GLY A 154 11.39 19.02 -6.20
N ARG A 155 11.73 18.89 -4.90
CA ARG A 155 12.55 19.87 -4.18
C ARG A 155 14.02 19.73 -4.55
N LEU A 156 14.37 20.25 -5.71
CA LEU A 156 15.73 20.73 -5.96
C LEU A 156 16.01 21.91 -5.01
N ALA A 157 16.47 21.59 -3.81
CA ALA A 157 17.24 22.53 -3.03
C ALA A 157 18.59 22.73 -3.73
N PHE A 158 18.61 23.56 -4.76
CA PHE A 158 19.84 24.22 -5.17
C PHE A 158 20.21 25.20 -4.03
N GLN A 159 20.87 24.68 -3.00
CA GLN A 159 21.62 25.50 -2.06
C GLN A 159 22.95 25.81 -2.72
N THR A 160 22.99 26.93 -3.45
CA THR A 160 24.24 27.65 -3.77
C THR A 160 24.63 28.55 -2.61
#